data_AF-A0A9D7ERL9-F1
#
_entry.id   AF-A0A9D7ERL9-F1
#
_cell.length_a   1.000
_cell.length_b   1.000
_cell.length_c   1.000
_cell.angle_alpha   90.00
_cell.angle_beta   90.00
_cell.angle_gamma   90.00
#
_symmetry.space_group_name_H-M   'P 1'
#
loop_
_entity.id
_entity.type
_entity.pdbx_description
1 polymer ?
#
loop_
_entity_poly.entity_id
_entity_poly.type
_entity_poly.pdbx_seq_one_letter_code
_entity_poly.pdbx_strand_id
1 'polypeptide(L)'
;MKIKLFSALTAVLFLMLLTSFTCKQVGSKNNNSQSSLAINPCIESQATSNKASIFSQSNIYSTARANIKNAFNRDSLEHAISFGKDVNGNNITSAMSIGSGHSSGIETVTNMFADIHNHSKETPPSSGDLYGFINMATEYRLYETRYIVTANGFVYAFVIIDLQTASNFVIKYPKVSNPGYQPGFPDSLVDEFNELKGVYAASDEMAMAFILEKYNVGVALLKQDDNGSFKRLNTKEITYSNGLKKYVANNCQ
;
A
#
# COMPACT_ATOMS: atom_id res chain seq x y z
N MET A 1 -24.04 20.05 61.19
CA MET A 1 -25.42 19.54 61.04
C MET A 1 -25.78 19.55 59.55
N LYS A 2 -25.98 18.36 58.98
CA LYS A 2 -26.65 17.97 57.71
C LYS A 2 -26.25 18.59 56.35
N ILE A 3 -25.55 17.75 55.59
CA ILE A 3 -25.41 17.68 54.12
C ILE A 3 -26.79 17.55 53.45
N LYS A 4 -26.99 18.17 52.27
CA LYS A 4 -27.90 17.66 51.22
C LYS A 4 -27.35 17.91 49.80
N LEU A 5 -26.98 16.82 49.15
CA LEU A 5 -27.03 16.63 47.69
C LEU A 5 -28.47 16.77 47.19
N PHE A 6 -28.67 17.22 45.94
CA PHE A 6 -29.54 16.51 44.99
C PHE A 6 -29.12 16.76 43.55
N SER A 7 -29.02 15.65 42.82
CA SER A 7 -28.77 15.50 41.40
C SER A 7 -30.03 15.75 40.57
N ALA A 8 -29.88 16.25 39.35
CA ALA A 8 -30.91 16.20 38.32
C ALA A 8 -30.31 15.53 37.08
N LEU A 9 -30.57 14.23 36.95
CA LEU A 9 -30.24 13.40 35.81
C LEU A 9 -31.44 13.47 34.84
N THR A 10 -31.28 14.14 33.70
CA THR A 10 -32.30 14.18 32.64
C THR A 10 -32.03 13.01 31.69
N ALA A 11 -32.84 11.96 31.81
CA ALA A 11 -32.86 10.85 30.86
C ALA A 11 -33.63 11.27 29.61
N VAL A 12 -32.94 11.41 28.48
CA VAL A 12 -33.57 11.57 27.16
C VAL A 12 -33.91 10.18 26.64
N LEU A 13 -35.21 9.87 26.64
CA LEU A 13 -35.79 8.65 26.10
C LEU A 13 -35.83 8.75 24.57
N PHE A 14 -34.90 8.10 23.88
CA PHE A 14 -34.92 8.00 22.41
C PHE A 14 -35.82 6.83 22.00
N LEU A 15 -37.04 7.16 21.57
CA LEU A 15 -38.02 6.22 21.03
C LEU A 15 -37.61 5.86 19.59
N MET A 16 -36.89 4.74 19.39
CA MET A 16 -36.68 4.19 18.05
C MET A 16 -37.97 3.54 17.55
N LEU A 17 -38.62 4.17 16.58
CA LEU A 17 -39.62 3.51 15.74
C LEU A 17 -38.92 2.42 14.92
N LEU A 18 -39.16 1.16 15.27
CA LEU A 18 -38.93 0.01 14.40
C LEU A 18 -40.01 0.01 13.32
N THR A 19 -39.74 0.63 12.17
CA THR A 19 -40.47 0.32 10.94
C THR A 19 -39.87 -0.94 10.33
N SER A 20 -40.60 -2.04 10.46
CA SER A 20 -40.34 -3.32 9.83
C SER A 20 -40.41 -3.19 8.31
N PHE A 21 -39.25 -3.14 7.65
CA PHE A 21 -39.14 -3.37 6.21
C PHE A 21 -39.27 -4.86 5.93
N THR A 22 -40.45 -5.29 5.47
CA THR A 22 -40.64 -6.60 4.84
C THR A 22 -39.96 -6.59 3.47
N CYS A 23 -38.75 -7.12 3.41
CA CYS A 23 -38.06 -7.37 2.15
C CYS A 23 -38.75 -8.55 1.45
N LYS A 24 -39.63 -8.23 0.49
CA LYS A 24 -40.26 -9.19 -0.41
C LYS A 24 -39.16 -9.80 -1.28
N GLN A 25 -38.77 -11.05 -0.99
CA GLN A 25 -37.89 -11.80 -1.88
C GLN A 25 -38.63 -12.12 -3.18
N VAL A 26 -38.38 -11.31 -4.20
CA VAL A 26 -38.69 -11.66 -5.59
C VAL A 26 -37.56 -12.55 -6.06
N GLY A 27 -37.86 -13.84 -6.19
CA GLY A 27 -36.97 -14.79 -6.85
C GLY A 27 -36.82 -14.40 -8.32
N SER A 28 -35.70 -13.76 -8.64
CA SER A 28 -35.24 -13.60 -10.02
C SER A 28 -34.01 -14.47 -10.20
N LYS A 29 -34.21 -15.64 -10.83
CA LYS A 29 -33.13 -16.44 -11.41
C LYS A 29 -32.65 -15.72 -12.68
N ASN A 30 -31.84 -14.68 -12.52
CA ASN A 30 -31.08 -14.10 -13.63
C ASN A 30 -29.67 -14.67 -13.61
N ASN A 31 -29.47 -15.73 -14.40
CA ASN A 31 -28.16 -16.20 -14.83
C ASN A 31 -27.55 -15.20 -15.83
N ASN A 32 -27.28 -13.98 -15.38
CA ASN A 32 -26.49 -13.04 -16.14
C ASN A 32 -25.05 -13.17 -15.62
N SER A 33 -24.22 -13.89 -16.36
CA SER A 33 -22.77 -13.84 -16.16
C SER A 33 -22.33 -12.41 -16.45
N GLN A 34 -22.35 -11.56 -15.43
CA GLN A 34 -21.59 -10.32 -15.43
C GLN A 34 -20.13 -10.73 -15.52
N SER A 35 -19.64 -10.83 -16.77
CA SER A 35 -18.25 -10.51 -17.06
C SER A 35 -18.04 -9.13 -16.45
N SER A 36 -17.38 -9.08 -15.28
CA SER A 36 -16.91 -7.83 -14.72
C SER A 36 -16.03 -7.21 -15.79
N LEU A 37 -16.47 -6.09 -16.37
CA LEU A 37 -15.64 -5.28 -17.25
C LEU A 37 -14.35 -5.04 -16.47
N ALA A 38 -13.25 -5.62 -16.96
CA ALA A 38 -11.94 -5.42 -16.35
C ALA A 38 -11.67 -3.92 -16.36
N ILE A 39 -11.74 -3.30 -15.18
CA ILE A 39 -11.51 -1.87 -15.03
C ILE A 39 -10.05 -1.64 -15.42
N ASN A 40 -9.81 -0.64 -16.28
CA ASN A 40 -8.46 -0.29 -16.70
C ASN A 40 -7.61 0.03 -15.45
N PRO A 41 -6.51 -0.70 -15.20
CA PRO A 41 -5.63 -0.50 -14.03
C PRO A 41 -5.17 0.96 -13.85
N CYS A 42 -5.02 1.68 -14.95
CA CYS A 42 -4.62 3.09 -14.95
C CYS A 42 -5.70 4.02 -14.41
N ILE A 43 -6.97 3.72 -14.70
CA ILE A 43 -8.11 4.51 -14.20
C ILE A 43 -8.30 4.25 -12.71
N GLU A 44 -8.22 2.98 -12.31
CA GLU A 44 -8.40 2.55 -10.92
C GLU A 44 -7.43 3.25 -9.94
N SER A 45 -6.17 3.43 -10.37
CA SER A 45 -5.12 4.03 -9.54
C SER A 45 -4.92 5.53 -9.73
N GLN A 46 -5.72 6.19 -10.58
CA GLN A 46 -5.45 7.57 -10.97
C GLN A 46 -5.52 8.54 -9.78
N ALA A 47 -6.56 8.42 -8.94
CA ALA A 47 -6.75 9.31 -7.80
C ALA A 47 -5.62 9.18 -6.77
N THR A 48 -5.20 7.96 -6.46
CA THR A 48 -4.14 7.67 -5.50
C THR A 48 -2.77 8.04 -6.05
N SER A 49 -2.53 7.83 -7.36
CA SER A 49 -1.32 8.29 -8.05
C SER A 49 -1.18 9.81 -8.01
N ASN A 50 -2.28 10.53 -8.27
CA ASN A 50 -2.28 11.99 -8.18
C ASN A 50 -2.02 12.47 -6.74
N LYS A 51 -2.64 11.83 -5.74
CA LYS A 51 -2.42 12.17 -4.33
C LYS A 51 -0.96 11.96 -3.92
N ALA A 52 -0.36 10.84 -4.32
CA ALA A 52 1.04 10.56 -4.08
C ALA A 52 1.98 11.59 -4.76
N SER A 53 1.65 11.95 -6.00
CA SER A 53 2.37 12.98 -6.78
C SER A 53 2.30 14.37 -6.13
N ILE A 54 1.13 14.77 -5.65
CA ILE A 54 0.95 16.08 -5.00
C ILE A 54 1.72 16.10 -3.67
N PHE A 55 1.63 15.04 -2.87
CA PHE A 55 2.31 15.01 -1.58
C PHE A 55 3.84 15.00 -1.71
N SER A 56 4.37 14.30 -2.71
CA SER A 56 5.82 14.22 -2.94
C SER A 56 6.47 15.56 -3.34
N GLN A 57 5.67 16.54 -3.74
CA GLN A 57 6.12 17.91 -4.04
C GLN A 57 6.20 18.79 -2.78
N SER A 58 5.74 18.31 -1.62
CA SER A 58 5.75 19.09 -0.39
C SER A 58 7.16 19.22 0.22
N ASN A 59 7.41 20.34 0.92
CA ASN A 59 8.70 20.56 1.59
C ASN A 59 8.99 19.54 2.70
N ILE A 60 7.94 19.05 3.38
CA ILE A 60 8.10 18.03 4.42
C ILE A 60 8.55 16.69 3.83
N TYR A 61 8.04 16.32 2.66
CA TYR A 61 8.48 15.13 1.94
C TYR A 61 9.93 15.25 1.47
N SER A 62 10.29 16.37 0.83
CA SER A 62 11.66 16.58 0.34
C SER A 62 12.68 16.59 1.48
N THR A 63 12.33 17.17 2.63
CA THR A 63 13.15 17.15 3.86
C THR A 63 13.31 15.73 4.38
N ALA A 64 12.23 14.95 4.49
CA ALA A 64 12.29 13.56 4.96
C ALA A 64 13.15 12.69 4.03
N ARG A 65 12.97 12.80 2.71
CA ARG A 65 13.77 12.10 1.70
C ARG A 65 15.26 12.45 1.82
N ALA A 66 15.58 13.74 1.98
CA ALA A 66 16.95 14.19 2.15
C ALA A 66 17.57 13.64 3.46
N ASN A 67 16.81 13.63 4.56
CA ASN A 67 17.27 13.10 5.85
C ASN A 67 17.62 11.61 5.77
N ILE A 68 16.72 10.80 5.19
CA ILE A 68 16.95 9.37 5.00
C ILE A 68 18.16 9.12 4.10
N LYS A 69 18.26 9.83 2.96
CA LYS A 69 19.42 9.71 2.06
C LYS A 69 20.73 10.07 2.76
N ASN A 70 20.74 11.15 3.53
CA ASN A 70 21.91 11.57 4.29
C ASN A 70 22.25 10.58 5.41
N ALA A 71 21.26 9.91 6.01
CA ALA A 71 21.48 8.88 7.01
C ALA A 71 22.08 7.62 6.39
N PHE A 72 21.50 7.12 5.30
CA PHE A 72 22.03 6.00 4.53
C PHE A 72 23.48 6.23 4.10
N ASN A 73 23.82 7.43 3.62
CA ASN A 73 25.21 7.75 3.23
C ASN A 73 26.21 7.67 4.40
N ARG A 74 25.75 7.73 5.66
CA ARG A 74 26.63 7.63 6.84
C ARG A 74 26.82 6.20 7.32
N ASP A 75 25.77 5.38 7.31
CA ASP A 75 25.76 4.08 7.98
C ASP A 75 25.39 2.88 7.07
N SER A 76 24.94 3.15 5.83
CA SER A 76 24.46 2.15 4.87
C SER A 76 23.29 1.29 5.35
N LEU A 77 22.49 1.80 6.32
CA LEU A 77 21.32 1.12 6.88
C LEU A 77 20.01 1.63 6.25
N GLU A 78 18.92 0.91 6.49
CA GLU A 78 17.59 1.42 6.18
C GLU A 78 17.09 2.37 7.27
N HIS A 79 16.41 3.45 6.86
CA HIS A 79 15.78 4.43 7.71
C HIS A 79 14.37 4.68 7.21
N ALA A 80 13.44 4.95 8.12
CA ALA A 80 12.09 5.34 7.77
C ALA A 80 11.64 6.58 8.54
N ILE A 81 10.72 7.32 7.93
CA ILE A 81 10.03 8.47 8.52
C ILE A 81 8.55 8.36 8.17
N SER A 82 7.68 8.48 9.16
CA SER A 82 6.23 8.52 8.95
C SER A 82 5.74 9.95 8.79
N PHE A 83 4.65 10.11 8.04
CA PHE A 83 3.94 11.37 7.83
C PHE A 83 2.54 11.30 8.44
N GLY A 84 2.18 12.36 9.16
CA GLY A 84 0.88 12.49 9.81
C GLY A 84 0.36 13.92 9.76
N LYS A 85 -0.72 14.17 10.49
CA LYS A 85 -1.33 15.50 10.61
C LYS A 85 -1.52 15.88 12.06
N ASP A 86 -1.16 17.12 12.39
CA ASP A 86 -1.52 17.70 13.69
C ASP A 86 -3.03 18.01 13.78
N VAL A 87 -3.46 18.51 14.93
CA VAL A 87 -4.87 18.87 15.18
C VAL A 87 -5.39 20.01 14.28
N ASN A 88 -4.49 20.79 13.69
CA ASN A 88 -4.81 21.89 12.78
C ASN A 88 -4.78 21.45 11.30
N GLY A 89 -4.46 20.17 11.03
CA GLY A 89 -4.36 19.61 9.69
C GLY A 89 -3.02 19.85 8.99
N ASN A 90 -2.03 20.45 9.67
CA ASN A 90 -0.68 20.62 9.14
C ASN A 90 0.02 19.27 9.06
N ASN A 91 0.82 19.07 8.02
CA ASN A 91 1.63 17.87 7.90
C ASN A 91 2.76 17.90 8.94
N ILE A 92 2.98 16.76 9.60
CA ILE A 92 4.05 16.53 10.59
C ILE A 92 4.76 15.22 10.27
N THR A 93 5.96 15.02 10.81
CA THR A 93 6.70 13.75 10.71
C THR A 93 6.92 13.11 12.07
N SER A 94 7.12 11.80 12.09
CA SER A 94 7.73 11.11 13.23
C SER A 94 9.22 11.49 13.36
N ALA A 95 9.86 11.01 14.42
CA ALA A 95 11.31 10.83 14.42
C ALA A 95 11.72 9.80 13.35
N MET A 96 12.96 9.90 12.86
CA MET A 96 13.52 8.92 11.93
C MET A 96 13.88 7.64 12.68
N SER A 97 13.39 6.50 12.20
CA SER A 97 13.79 5.20 12.69
C SER A 97 15.09 4.74 12.01
N ILE A 98 15.82 3.88 12.70
CA ILE A 98 17.02 3.22 12.16
C ILE A 98 16.76 1.71 12.18
N GLY A 99 16.92 1.09 11.03
CA GLY A 99 16.74 -0.34 10.83
C GLY A 99 18.03 -1.14 10.76
N SER A 100 17.89 -2.34 10.22
CA SER A 100 18.98 -3.15 9.69
C SER A 100 19.20 -2.84 8.20
N GLY A 101 20.04 -3.61 7.51
CA GLY A 101 20.17 -3.52 6.06
C GLY A 101 18.95 -4.01 5.26
N HIS A 102 17.94 -4.60 5.92
CA HIS A 102 16.79 -5.27 5.30
C HIS A 102 15.43 -4.98 5.97
N SER A 103 15.41 -4.14 7.01
CA SER A 103 14.17 -3.75 7.67
C SER A 103 14.38 -2.57 8.57
N SER A 104 13.52 -1.56 8.53
CA SER A 104 13.41 -0.54 9.57
C SER A 104 12.04 -0.62 10.26
N GLY A 105 12.01 -0.28 11.55
CA GLY A 105 10.75 -0.01 12.23
C GLY A 105 10.10 1.25 11.67
N ILE A 106 8.79 1.42 11.83
CA ILE A 106 8.08 2.64 11.43
C ILE A 106 7.60 3.31 12.70
N GLU A 107 8.21 4.45 13.05
CA GLU A 107 7.76 5.24 14.19
C GLU A 107 6.39 5.86 13.90
N THR A 108 5.47 5.76 14.86
CA THR A 108 4.11 6.26 14.65
C THR A 108 4.05 7.78 14.84
N VAL A 109 3.05 8.40 14.20
CA VAL A 109 2.77 9.84 14.32
C VAL A 109 1.26 10.06 14.32
N THR A 110 0.80 11.15 14.94
CA THR A 110 -0.63 11.48 14.99
C THR A 110 -1.23 11.59 13.59
N ASN A 111 -2.40 10.99 13.37
CA ASN A 111 -3.11 10.96 12.09
C ASN A 111 -2.21 10.52 10.92
N MET A 112 -1.40 9.49 11.15
CA MET A 112 -0.47 8.96 10.16
C MET A 112 -1.21 8.56 8.88
N PHE A 113 -0.71 9.04 7.74
CA PHE A 113 -1.29 8.76 6.42
C PHE A 113 -0.30 8.17 5.42
N ALA A 114 0.99 8.27 5.68
CA ALA A 114 2.03 7.69 4.83
C ALA A 114 3.34 7.46 5.60
N ASP A 115 4.28 6.74 4.98
CA ASP A 115 5.68 6.69 5.38
C ASP A 115 6.61 6.72 4.17
N ILE A 116 7.89 6.97 4.41
CA ILE A 116 8.96 6.84 3.44
C ILE A 116 10.13 6.09 4.06
N HIS A 117 10.72 5.15 3.31
CA HIS A 117 11.97 4.50 3.69
C HIS A 117 12.94 4.38 2.52
N ASN A 118 14.22 4.15 2.78
CA ASN A 118 15.19 3.76 1.75
C ASN A 118 15.42 2.26 1.72
N HIS A 119 15.78 1.77 0.54
CA HIS A 119 16.45 0.49 0.38
C HIS A 119 17.96 0.70 0.33
N SER A 120 18.69 -0.19 1.01
CA SER A 120 20.15 -0.19 0.98
C SER A 120 20.74 -0.65 -0.35
N LYS A 121 19.91 -1.26 -1.21
CA LYS A 121 20.25 -1.79 -2.53
C LYS A 121 19.35 -1.20 -3.62
N GLU A 122 19.72 -1.44 -4.87
CA GLU A 122 18.96 -1.09 -6.07
C GLU A 122 17.79 -2.04 -6.33
N THR A 123 16.98 -2.29 -5.30
CA THR A 123 15.83 -3.19 -5.38
C THR A 123 14.54 -2.39 -5.31
N PRO A 124 13.55 -2.65 -6.19
CA PRO A 124 12.21 -2.10 -6.01
C PRO A 124 11.55 -2.68 -4.75
N PRO A 125 10.35 -2.21 -4.38
CA PRO A 125 9.63 -2.71 -3.20
C PRO A 125 9.47 -4.24 -3.20
N SER A 126 9.74 -4.85 -2.06
CA SER A 126 9.70 -6.30 -1.82
C SER A 126 8.31 -6.78 -1.37
N SER A 127 8.13 -8.10 -1.25
CA SER A 127 6.95 -8.67 -0.58
C SER A 127 6.87 -8.25 0.89
N GLY A 128 8.01 -8.09 1.56
CA GLY A 128 8.08 -7.62 2.96
C GLY A 128 7.51 -6.21 3.09
N ASP A 129 7.87 -5.33 2.14
CA ASP A 129 7.31 -3.99 2.05
C ASP A 129 5.80 -4.02 1.83
N LEU A 130 5.30 -4.89 0.94
CA LEU A 130 3.88 -5.02 0.65
C LEU A 130 3.09 -5.49 1.87
N TYR A 131 3.52 -6.56 2.54
CA TYR A 131 2.84 -7.05 3.76
C TYR A 131 2.93 -6.03 4.89
N GLY A 132 4.08 -5.41 5.08
CA GLY A 132 4.25 -4.34 6.07
C GLY A 132 3.31 -3.18 5.78
N PHE A 133 3.20 -2.76 4.52
CA PHE A 133 2.31 -1.70 4.07
C PHE A 133 0.84 -2.00 4.34
N ILE A 134 0.37 -3.20 3.96
CA ILE A 134 -1.03 -3.60 4.19
C ILE A 134 -1.34 -3.65 5.69
N ASN A 135 -0.44 -4.19 6.52
CA ASN A 135 -0.64 -4.22 7.97
C ASN A 135 -0.80 -2.80 8.55
N MET A 136 0.07 -1.87 8.14
CA MET A 136 -0.05 -0.46 8.57
C MET A 136 -1.36 0.16 8.11
N ALA A 137 -1.82 -0.11 6.88
CA ALA A 137 -3.09 0.39 6.37
C ALA A 137 -4.31 -0.17 7.11
N THR A 138 -4.22 -1.41 7.61
CA THR A 138 -5.29 -2.00 8.43
C THR A 138 -5.32 -1.45 9.86
N GLU A 139 -4.17 -1.06 10.40
CA GLU A 139 -4.05 -0.53 11.76
C GLU A 139 -4.39 0.97 11.82
N TYR A 140 -3.97 1.74 10.80
CA TYR A 140 -4.11 3.19 10.76
C TYR A 140 -5.06 3.62 9.64
N ARG A 141 -6.29 4.02 10.00
CA ARG A 141 -7.37 4.33 9.03
C ARG A 141 -7.02 5.34 7.93
N LEU A 142 -6.09 6.26 8.20
CA LEU A 142 -5.70 7.29 7.22
C LEU A 142 -4.48 6.87 6.39
N TYR A 143 -3.84 5.75 6.72
CA TYR A 143 -2.61 5.30 6.08
C TYR A 143 -2.90 4.60 4.76
N GLU A 144 -2.34 5.15 3.69
CA GLU A 144 -2.71 4.79 2.32
C GLU A 144 -1.52 4.78 1.35
N THR A 145 -0.34 5.24 1.75
CA THR A 145 0.83 5.32 0.87
C THR A 145 2.13 5.00 1.60
N ARG A 146 2.96 4.15 1.00
CA ARG A 146 4.36 3.95 1.40
C ARG A 146 5.26 4.36 0.26
N TYR A 147 6.20 5.26 0.50
CA TYR A 147 7.23 5.64 -0.47
C TYR A 147 8.53 4.87 -0.21
N ILE A 148 9.21 4.46 -1.28
CA ILE A 148 10.46 3.72 -1.19
C ILE A 148 11.50 4.41 -2.07
N VAL A 149 12.66 4.72 -1.52
CA VAL A 149 13.78 5.35 -2.23
C VAL A 149 14.93 4.37 -2.38
N THR A 150 15.31 4.06 -3.61
CA THR A 150 16.50 3.23 -3.91
C THR A 150 17.80 4.03 -3.78
N ALA A 151 18.96 3.37 -3.70
CA ALA A 151 20.23 4.07 -3.50
C ALA A 151 20.63 4.96 -4.72
N ASN A 152 20.23 4.62 -5.95
CA ASN A 152 20.38 5.48 -7.14
C ASN A 152 19.27 6.54 -7.26
N GLY A 153 18.34 6.59 -6.30
CA GLY A 153 17.37 7.66 -6.19
C GLY A 153 16.07 7.44 -6.96
N PHE A 154 15.84 6.28 -7.59
CA PHE A 154 14.50 5.91 -8.05
C PHE A 154 13.55 5.88 -6.85
N VAL A 155 12.34 6.38 -7.08
CA VAL A 155 11.31 6.45 -6.05
C VAL A 155 10.10 5.65 -6.51
N TYR A 156 9.67 4.74 -5.64
CA TYR A 156 8.48 3.93 -5.80
C TYR A 156 7.46 4.32 -4.74
N ALA A 157 6.20 3.94 -4.97
CA ALA A 157 5.19 3.99 -3.93
C ALA A 157 4.25 2.79 -4.01
N PHE A 158 3.90 2.20 -2.87
CA PHE A 158 2.68 1.42 -2.76
C PHE A 158 1.53 2.34 -2.36
N VAL A 159 0.38 2.18 -2.99
CA VAL A 159 -0.85 2.90 -2.64
C VAL A 159 -2.01 1.94 -2.45
N ILE A 160 -2.85 2.20 -1.44
CA ILE A 160 -4.10 1.46 -1.23
C ILE A 160 -5.09 1.87 -2.31
N ILE A 161 -5.58 0.90 -3.07
CA ILE A 161 -6.71 1.05 -3.99
C ILE A 161 -8.00 0.65 -3.29
N ASP A 162 -7.98 -0.51 -2.63
CA ASP A 162 -9.11 -1.06 -1.89
C ASP A 162 -8.59 -1.80 -0.65
N LEU A 163 -8.83 -1.21 0.53
CA LEU A 163 -8.30 -1.73 1.80
C LEU A 163 -8.90 -3.09 2.15
N GLN A 164 -10.17 -3.34 1.81
CA GLN A 164 -10.83 -4.61 2.11
C GLN A 164 -10.20 -5.73 1.29
N THR A 165 -9.92 -5.48 0.02
CA THR A 165 -9.28 -6.39 -0.93
C THR A 165 -7.84 -6.66 -0.50
N ALA A 166 -7.10 -5.64 -0.06
CA ALA A 166 -5.77 -5.81 0.53
C ALA A 166 -5.78 -6.67 1.79
N SER A 167 -6.75 -6.44 2.68
CA SER A 167 -6.95 -7.26 3.88
C SER A 167 -7.27 -8.72 3.52
N ASN A 168 -8.12 -8.93 2.51
CA ASN A 168 -8.47 -10.28 2.04
C ASN A 168 -7.27 -10.98 1.40
N PHE A 169 -6.40 -10.25 0.69
CA PHE A 169 -5.19 -10.80 0.13
C PHE A 169 -4.26 -11.37 1.21
N VAL A 170 -3.99 -10.62 2.28
CA VAL A 170 -3.08 -11.10 3.35
C VAL A 170 -3.66 -12.27 4.14
N ILE A 171 -5.00 -12.39 4.21
CA ILE A 171 -5.67 -13.56 4.80
C ILE A 171 -5.52 -14.78 3.88
N LYS A 172 -5.71 -14.60 2.57
CA LYS A 172 -5.66 -15.69 1.57
C LYS A 172 -4.24 -16.15 1.27
N TYR A 173 -3.28 -15.23 1.27
CA TYR A 173 -1.87 -15.46 1.00
C TYR A 173 -1.08 -14.95 2.21
N PRO A 174 -1.04 -15.70 3.33
CA PRO A 174 -0.33 -15.27 4.51
C PRO A 174 1.19 -15.19 4.23
N LYS A 175 1.84 -14.19 4.83
CA LYS A 175 3.29 -14.04 4.74
C LYS A 175 4.01 -15.24 5.36
N VAL A 176 5.11 -15.66 4.75
CA VAL A 176 6.02 -16.65 5.33
C VAL A 176 7.18 -15.92 6.02
N SER A 177 7.49 -16.30 7.25
CA SER A 177 8.59 -15.70 8.01
C SER A 177 9.63 -16.78 8.31
N ASN A 178 10.79 -16.65 7.68
CA ASN A 178 11.93 -17.54 7.92
C ASN A 178 12.94 -16.82 8.82
N PRO A 179 13.48 -17.48 9.87
CA PRO A 179 14.48 -16.87 10.73
C PRO A 179 15.65 -16.30 9.93
N GLY A 180 15.97 -15.02 10.14
CA GLY A 180 17.04 -14.31 9.44
C GLY A 180 16.68 -13.71 8.07
N TYR A 181 15.42 -13.84 7.62
CA TYR A 181 14.96 -13.29 6.35
C TYR A 181 13.76 -12.36 6.54
N GLN A 182 13.62 -11.38 5.65
CA GLN A 182 12.43 -10.53 5.59
C GLN A 182 11.18 -11.37 5.27
N PRO A 183 9.99 -10.99 5.77
CA PRO A 183 8.76 -11.70 5.44
C PRO A 183 8.52 -11.79 3.93
N GLY A 184 8.26 -13.01 3.48
CA GLY A 184 8.10 -13.36 2.08
C GLY A 184 6.66 -13.62 1.70
N PHE A 185 6.44 -13.67 0.40
CA PHE A 185 5.30 -14.37 -0.17
C PHE A 185 5.26 -15.85 0.26
N PRO A 186 4.09 -16.51 0.26
CA PRO A 186 4.00 -17.96 0.33
C PRO A 186 4.62 -18.62 -0.92
N ASP A 187 5.05 -19.87 -0.79
CA ASP A 187 5.81 -20.61 -1.81
C ASP A 187 5.20 -20.50 -3.22
N SER A 188 3.87 -20.62 -3.35
CA SER A 188 3.19 -20.53 -4.64
C SER A 188 3.37 -19.18 -5.34
N LEU A 189 3.43 -18.08 -4.58
CA LEU A 189 3.68 -16.74 -5.11
C LEU A 189 5.18 -16.50 -5.31
N VAL A 190 6.06 -17.11 -4.50
CA VAL A 190 7.51 -17.07 -4.69
C VAL A 190 7.91 -17.78 -5.98
N ASP A 191 7.35 -18.96 -6.23
CA ASP A 191 7.60 -19.75 -7.44
C ASP A 191 7.20 -18.96 -8.68
N GLU A 192 6.00 -18.35 -8.66
CA GLU A 192 5.54 -17.52 -9.76
C GLU A 192 6.41 -16.26 -9.95
N PHE A 193 6.76 -15.59 -8.86
CA PHE A 193 7.66 -14.42 -8.90
C PHE A 193 9.04 -14.79 -9.49
N ASN A 194 9.58 -15.95 -9.11
CA ASN A 194 10.84 -16.47 -9.62
C ASN A 194 10.73 -16.95 -11.08
N GLU A 195 9.60 -17.52 -11.49
CA GLU A 195 9.35 -17.92 -12.88
C GLU A 195 9.35 -16.69 -13.80
N LEU A 196 8.63 -15.63 -13.39
CA LEU A 196 8.60 -14.34 -14.11
C LEU A 196 10.01 -13.80 -14.35
N LYS A 197 10.86 -13.81 -13.31
CA LYS A 197 12.22 -13.29 -13.38
C LYS A 197 13.19 -14.21 -14.11
N GLY A 198 13.20 -15.50 -13.76
CA GLY A 198 14.19 -16.46 -14.22
C GLY A 198 13.91 -16.99 -15.61
N VAL A 199 12.65 -17.36 -15.89
CA VAL A 199 12.25 -17.96 -17.17
C VAL A 199 11.93 -16.89 -18.19
N TYR A 200 11.21 -15.84 -17.78
CA TYR A 200 10.70 -14.83 -18.71
C TYR A 200 11.43 -13.48 -18.66
N ALA A 201 12.53 -13.40 -17.90
CA ALA A 201 13.39 -12.22 -17.78
C ALA A 201 12.64 -10.92 -17.41
N ALA A 202 11.54 -11.03 -16.66
CA ALA A 202 10.87 -9.85 -16.10
C ALA A 202 11.76 -9.19 -15.04
N SER A 203 11.71 -7.86 -14.95
CA SER A 203 12.36 -7.15 -13.85
C SER A 203 11.59 -7.36 -12.53
N ASP A 204 12.23 -7.07 -11.40
CA ASP A 204 11.61 -7.17 -10.07
C ASP A 204 10.35 -6.29 -9.96
N GLU A 205 10.38 -5.08 -10.53
CA GLU A 205 9.22 -4.18 -10.52
C GLU A 205 8.08 -4.70 -11.42
N MET A 206 8.42 -5.36 -12.53
CA MET A 206 7.44 -5.99 -13.41
C MET A 206 6.78 -7.19 -12.74
N ALA A 207 7.57 -8.05 -12.09
CA ALA A 207 7.07 -9.21 -11.37
C ALA A 207 6.15 -8.79 -10.22
N MET A 208 6.54 -7.77 -9.43
CA MET A 208 5.68 -7.24 -8.37
C MET A 208 4.37 -6.66 -8.94
N ALA A 209 4.44 -5.81 -9.96
CA ALA A 209 3.25 -5.24 -10.59
C ALA A 209 2.30 -6.32 -11.15
N PHE A 210 2.84 -7.40 -11.72
CA PHE A 210 2.05 -8.53 -12.21
C PHE A 210 1.33 -9.26 -11.08
N ILE A 211 2.02 -9.59 -9.98
CA ILE A 211 1.40 -10.24 -8.82
C ILE A 211 0.28 -9.37 -8.24
N LEU A 212 0.50 -8.06 -8.10
CA LEU A 212 -0.51 -7.14 -7.59
C LEU A 212 -1.80 -7.14 -8.42
N GLU A 213 -1.67 -7.15 -9.74
CA GLU A 213 -2.82 -7.18 -10.66
C GLU A 213 -3.48 -8.57 -10.70
N LYS A 214 -2.70 -9.63 -10.97
CA LYS A 214 -3.23 -11.00 -11.15
C LYS A 214 -4.00 -11.49 -9.93
N TYR A 215 -3.52 -11.16 -8.73
CA TYR A 215 -4.13 -11.59 -7.47
C TYR A 215 -5.14 -10.59 -6.92
N ASN A 216 -5.41 -9.49 -7.65
CA ASN A 216 -6.26 -8.39 -7.21
C ASN A 216 -5.95 -8.00 -5.76
N VAL A 217 -4.72 -7.54 -5.52
CA VAL A 217 -4.22 -7.30 -4.16
C VAL A 217 -4.87 -6.07 -3.51
N GLY A 218 -5.58 -5.21 -4.25
CA GLY A 218 -6.09 -3.95 -3.72
C GLY A 218 -5.00 -2.91 -3.43
N VAL A 219 -3.80 -3.14 -3.95
CA VAL A 219 -2.63 -2.25 -3.86
C VAL A 219 -2.06 -2.04 -5.26
N ALA A 220 -1.65 -0.82 -5.58
CA ALA A 220 -0.89 -0.52 -6.80
C ALA A 220 0.56 -0.16 -6.47
N LEU A 221 1.49 -0.62 -7.32
CA LEU A 221 2.88 -0.16 -7.33
C LEU A 221 3.00 1.02 -8.30
N LEU A 222 3.51 2.13 -7.82
CA LEU A 222 3.77 3.34 -8.58
C LEU A 222 5.29 3.57 -8.69
N LYS A 223 5.70 4.26 -9.76
CA LYS A 223 7.07 4.76 -9.93
C LYS A 223 7.03 6.25 -10.27
N GLN A 224 7.92 7.02 -9.65
CA GLN A 224 8.08 8.44 -9.93
C GLN A 224 8.80 8.64 -11.26
N ASP A 225 8.25 9.50 -12.11
CA ASP A 225 8.90 9.97 -13.33
C ASP A 225 9.79 11.21 -13.07
N ASP A 226 10.49 11.68 -14.11
CA ASP A 226 11.43 12.81 -14.01
C ASP A 226 10.75 14.13 -13.64
N ASN A 227 9.42 14.23 -13.79
CA ASN A 227 8.62 15.40 -13.39
C ASN A 227 8.14 15.29 -11.94
N GLY A 228 8.56 14.26 -11.20
CA GLY A 228 8.12 13.99 -9.84
C GLY A 228 6.73 13.37 -9.75
N SER A 229 6.10 13.00 -10.87
CA SER A 229 4.77 12.42 -10.90
C SER A 229 4.83 10.90 -10.77
N PHE A 230 3.99 10.34 -9.91
CA PHE A 230 3.86 8.90 -9.75
C PHE A 230 2.88 8.33 -10.75
N LYS A 231 3.29 7.28 -11.45
CA LYS A 231 2.46 6.53 -12.39
C LYS A 231 2.43 5.06 -11.98
N ARG A 232 1.27 4.41 -12.10
CA ARG A 232 1.13 2.98 -11.85
C ARG A 232 1.99 2.18 -12.84
N LEU A 233 2.78 1.28 -12.27
CA LEU A 233 3.43 0.21 -13.01
C LEU A 233 2.40 -0.88 -13.31
N ASN A 234 2.49 -1.41 -14.52
CA ASN A 234 1.60 -2.46 -14.96
C ASN A 234 2.36 -3.44 -15.83
N THR A 235 2.08 -4.74 -15.69
CA THR A 235 2.78 -5.79 -16.43
C THR A 235 1.77 -6.70 -17.10
N LYS A 236 1.79 -6.75 -18.43
CA LYS A 236 0.90 -7.61 -19.20
C LYS A 236 1.60 -8.89 -19.63
N GLU A 237 0.93 -10.02 -19.44
CA GLU A 237 1.31 -11.30 -20.06
C GLU A 237 0.83 -11.31 -21.52
N ILE A 238 1.74 -11.61 -22.44
CA ILE A 238 1.48 -11.86 -23.85
C ILE A 238 1.80 -13.33 -24.11
N THR A 239 0.81 -14.09 -24.56
CA THR A 239 0.98 -15.48 -24.97
C THR A 239 1.03 -15.56 -26.49
N TYR A 240 2.16 -16.03 -27.02
CA TYR A 240 2.34 -16.26 -28.44
C TYR A 240 1.64 -17.54 -28.89
N SER A 241 1.41 -17.68 -30.21
CA SER A 241 0.74 -18.85 -30.80
C SER A 241 1.44 -20.18 -30.54
N ASN A 242 2.74 -20.16 -30.23
CA ASN A 242 3.53 -21.34 -29.86
C ASN A 242 3.53 -21.63 -28.35
N GLY A 243 2.70 -20.93 -27.56
CA GLY A 243 2.61 -21.08 -26.11
C GLY A 243 3.70 -20.37 -25.32
N LEU A 244 4.68 -19.74 -25.97
CA LEU A 244 5.67 -18.92 -25.27
C LEU A 244 4.99 -17.69 -24.66
N LYS A 245 5.41 -17.34 -23.46
CA LYS A 245 4.95 -16.14 -22.77
C LYS A 245 6.01 -15.05 -22.79
N LYS A 246 5.56 -13.80 -22.82
CA LYS A 246 6.38 -12.61 -22.61
C LYS A 246 5.65 -11.64 -21.71
N TYR A 247 6.38 -11.01 -20.81
CA TYR A 247 5.85 -9.99 -19.92
C TYR A 247 6.33 -8.63 -20.41
N VAL A 248 5.41 -7.67 -20.54
CA VAL A 248 5.71 -6.33 -21.04
C VAL A 248 5.16 -5.29 -20.08
N ALA A 249 6.02 -4.34 -19.69
CA ALA A 249 5.59 -3.19 -18.92
C ALA A 249 4.63 -2.34 -19.78
N ASN A 250 3.40 -2.17 -19.31
CA ASN A 250 2.39 -1.28 -19.87
C ASN A 250 2.04 -0.20 -18.85
N ASN A 251 3.08 0.41 -18.31
CA ASN A 251 3.02 1.50 -17.33
C ASN A 251 2.05 2.56 -17.86
N CYS A 252 1.24 3.14 -16.99
CA CYS A 252 0.18 4.09 -17.34
C CYS A 252 0.74 5.45 -17.81
N GLN A 253 1.60 5.41 -18.83
CA GLN A 253 2.39 6.50 -19.38
C GLN A 253 1.65 7.20 -20.51
#